data_AF-A0A6J4NZ95-F1
#
_entry.id   AF-A0A6J4NZ95-F1
#
_cell.length_a   1.000
_cell.length_b   1.000
_cell.length_c   1.000
_cell.angle_alpha   90.00
_cell.angle_beta   90.00
_cell.angle_gamma   90.00
#
_symmetry.space_group_name_H-M   'P 1'
#
loop_
_entity.id
_entity.type
_entity.pdbx_description
1 polymer ?
#
loop_
_entity_poly.entity_id
_entity_poly.type
_entity_poly.pdbx_seq_one_letter_code
_entity_poly.pdbx_strand_id
1 'polypeptide(L)' 'PGAYYAGLRLLAARRLVTDTALPLGEVALRTGFGSLSAFSRAFRREAGMTAREARMRAREERAGLSVREG' A
#
# COMPACT_ATOMS: atom_id res chain seq x y z
N PRO A 1 22.51 2.08 -8.19
CA PRO A 1 22.39 1.47 -6.85
C PRO A 1 21.05 1.63 -6.08
N GLY A 2 20.01 2.31 -6.59
CA GLY A 2 18.76 2.55 -5.82
C GLY A 2 17.57 1.62 -6.10
N ALA A 3 17.56 0.90 -7.24
CA ALA A 3 16.40 0.16 -7.71
C ALA A 3 16.16 -1.17 -6.97
N TYR A 4 17.21 -1.85 -6.51
CA TYR A 4 17.09 -3.17 -5.88
C TYR A 4 16.42 -3.11 -4.50
N TYR A 5 16.61 -2.01 -3.76
CA TYR A 5 15.93 -1.76 -2.49
C TYR A 5 14.48 -1.27 -2.66
N ALA A 6 14.02 -0.98 -3.89
CA ALA A 6 12.67 -0.48 -4.12
C ALA A 6 11.61 -1.58 -3.92
N GLY A 7 11.91 -2.81 -4.35
CA GLY A 7 10.97 -3.95 -4.23
C GLY A 7 10.68 -4.34 -2.78
N LEU A 8 11.71 -4.45 -1.93
CA LEU A 8 11.54 -4.77 -0.50
C LEU A 8 10.76 -3.68 0.25
N ARG A 9 11.03 -2.41 -0.05
CA ARG A 9 10.29 -1.26 0.51
C ARG A 9 8.82 -1.30 0.11
N LEU A 10 8.50 -1.76 -1.09
CA LEU A 10 7.13 -1.85 -1.57
C LEU A 10 6.33 -3.00 -0.98
N LEU A 11 6.96 -4.14 -0.71
CA LEU A 11 6.28 -5.23 0.00
C LEU A 11 5.84 -4.78 1.39
N ALA A 12 6.72 -4.10 2.13
CA ALA A 12 6.38 -3.49 3.41
C ALA A 12 5.29 -2.42 3.26
N ALA A 13 5.37 -1.57 2.22
CA ALA A 13 4.36 -0.57 1.97
C ALA A 13 2.98 -1.17 1.67
N ARG A 14 2.93 -2.26 0.88
CA ARG A 14 1.67 -2.94 0.55
C ARG A 14 0.96 -3.43 1.80
N ARG A 15 1.72 -4.06 2.71
CA ARG A 15 1.19 -4.48 4.01
C ARG A 15 0.67 -3.30 4.84
N LEU A 16 1.43 -2.21 4.94
CA LEU A 16 0.97 -1.02 5.68
C LEU A 16 -0.28 -0.40 5.06
N VAL A 17 -0.39 -0.37 3.73
CA VAL A 17 -1.55 0.17 3.00
C VAL A 17 -2.82 -0.62 3.28
N THR A 18 -2.73 -1.96 3.28
CA THR A 18 -3.88 -2.87 3.43
C THR A 18 -4.25 -3.13 4.88
N ASP A 19 -3.27 -3.17 5.77
CA ASP A 19 -3.48 -3.60 7.16
C ASP A 19 -3.77 -2.46 8.12
N THR A 20 -3.42 -1.22 7.74
CA THR A 20 -3.51 -0.06 8.63
C THR A 20 -4.37 1.07 8.06
N ALA A 21 -4.83 1.94 8.94
CA ALA A 21 -5.49 3.20 8.58
C ALA A 21 -4.53 4.39 8.42
N LEU A 22 -3.20 4.16 8.38
CA LEU A 22 -2.21 5.23 8.30
C LEU A 22 -2.45 6.12 7.06
N PRO A 23 -2.27 7.44 7.15
CA PRO A 23 -2.26 8.31 5.97
C PRO A 23 -1.22 7.82 4.95
N LEU A 24 -1.52 7.89 3.65
CA LEU A 24 -0.59 7.39 2.62
C LEU A 24 0.75 8.15 2.62
N GLY A 25 0.75 9.42 3.04
CA GLY A 25 1.99 10.20 3.24
C GLY A 25 2.87 9.59 4.34
N GLU A 26 2.28 9.14 5.44
CA GLU A 26 2.99 8.49 6.53
C GLU A 26 3.56 7.13 6.09
N VAL A 27 2.80 6.37 5.30
CA VAL A 27 3.29 5.10 4.72
C VAL A 27 4.48 5.35 3.79
N ALA A 28 4.44 6.42 2.98
CA ALA A 28 5.55 6.80 2.11
C ALA A 28 6.83 7.07 2.91
N LEU A 29 6.73 7.87 3.98
CA LEU A 29 7.87 8.19 4.85
C LEU A 29 8.44 6.94 5.55
N ARG A 30 7.58 6.11 6.14
CA ARG A 30 7.98 4.86 6.83
C ARG A 30 8.64 3.83 5.92
N THR A 31 8.33 3.89 4.63
CA THR A 31 8.92 2.99 3.63
C THR A 31 10.07 3.63 2.86
N GLY A 32 10.52 4.82 3.28
CA GLY A 32 11.73 5.47 2.76
C GLY A 32 11.54 6.21 1.44
N PHE A 33 10.31 6.66 1.14
CA PHE A 33 10.03 7.58 0.03
C PHE A 33 10.11 9.03 0.50
N GLY A 34 10.79 9.88 -0.27
CA GLY A 34 10.88 11.31 0.01
C GLY A 34 9.61 12.11 -0.29
N SER A 35 8.60 11.50 -0.93
CA SER A 35 7.30 12.15 -1.16
C SER A 35 6.19 11.13 -1.47
N LEU A 36 4.95 11.55 -1.20
CA LEU A 36 3.75 10.78 -1.56
C LEU A 36 3.63 10.52 -3.07
N SER A 37 4.06 11.47 -3.91
CA SER A 37 4.02 11.34 -5.36
C SER A 37 5.04 10.33 -5.89
N ALA A 38 6.25 10.29 -5.29
CA ALA A 38 7.24 9.27 -5.60
C ALA A 38 6.76 7.88 -5.18
N PHE A 39 6.20 7.78 -3.98
CA PHE A 39 5.58 6.56 -3.47
C PHE A 39 4.47 6.05 -4.38
N SER A 40 3.49 6.90 -4.72
CA SER A 40 2.32 6.50 -5.50
C SER A 40 2.69 5.96 -6.88
N ARG A 41 3.67 6.58 -7.55
CA ARG A 41 4.19 6.10 -8.84
C ARG A 41 4.89 4.75 -8.72
N ALA A 42 5.77 4.61 -7.72
CA ALA A 42 6.48 3.36 -7.48
C ALA A 42 5.52 2.23 -7.12
N PHE A 43 4.59 2.49 -6.19
CA PHE A 43 3.55 1.55 -5.75
C PHE A 43 2.73 1.05 -6.94
N ARG A 44 2.21 1.96 -7.77
CA ARG A 44 1.42 1.58 -8.95
C ARG A 44 2.21 0.73 -9.94
N ARG A 45 3.48 1.06 -10.16
CA ARG A 45 4.34 0.33 -11.10
C ARG A 45 4.56 -1.13 -10.69
N GLU A 46 4.62 -1.42 -9.39
CA GLU A 46 4.88 -2.78 -8.89
C GLU A 46 3.59 -3.53 -8.52
N ALA A 47 2.62 -2.86 -7.90
CA ALA A 47 1.38 -3.47 -7.43
C ALA A 47 0.29 -3.53 -8.51
N GLY A 48 0.50 -2.86 -9.65
CA GLY A 48 -0.47 -2.76 -10.75
C GLY A 48 -1.68 -1.87 -10.48
N MET A 49 -1.82 -1.33 -9.27
CA MET A 49 -2.92 -0.48 -8.82
C MET A 49 -2.42 0.61 -7.87
N THR A 50 -3.22 1.64 -7.62
CA THR A 50 -2.86 2.68 -6.65
C THR A 50 -2.95 2.17 -5.20
N ALA A 51 -2.19 2.78 -4.30
CA ALA A 51 -2.26 2.46 -2.87
C ALA A 51 -3.67 2.69 -2.28
N ARG A 52 -4.42 3.66 -2.81
CA ARG A 52 -5.80 3.91 -2.38
C ARG A 52 -6.73 2.77 -2.79
N GLU A 53 -6.63 2.29 -4.04
CA GLU A 53 -7.42 1.16 -4.52
C GLU A 53 -7.10 -0.12 -3.74
N ALA A 54 -5.82 -0.40 -3.49
CA ALA A 54 -5.40 -1.56 -2.68
C ALA A 54 -6.02 -1.51 -1.27
N ARG A 55 -6.08 -0.34 -0.64
CA ARG A 55 -6.72 -0.15 0.66
C ARG A 55 -8.24 -0.36 0.61
N MET A 56 -8.90 0.14 -0.43
CA MET A 56 -10.35 -0.03 -0.59
C MET A 56 -10.69 -1.51 -0.74
N ARG A 57 -10.01 -2.22 -1.63
CA ARG A 57 -10.20 -3.66 -1.83
C ARG A 57 -10.01 -4.45 -0.55
N ALA A 58 -8.91 -4.20 0.18
CA ALA A 58 -8.67 -4.88 1.46
C ALA A 58 -9.77 -4.62 2.50
N ARG A 59 -10.41 -3.44 2.48
CA ARG A 59 -11.56 -3.14 3.36
C ARG A 59 -12.83 -3.85 2.90
N GLU A 60 -13.09 -3.87 1.60
CA GLU A 60 -14.24 -4.56 1.00
C GLU A 60 -14.15 -6.07 1.23
N GLU A 61 -12.97 -6.67 1.07
CA GLU A 61 -12.70 -8.09 1.34
C GLU A 61 -12.97 -8.43 2.82
N ARG A 62 -12.50 -7.59 3.75
CA ARG A 62 -12.77 -7.78 5.19
C ARG A 62 -14.24 -7.63 5.54
N ALA A 63 -14.92 -6.65 4.94
CA ALA A 63 -16.36 -6.44 5.13
C ALA A 63 -17.19 -7.60 4.53
N GLY A 64 -16.78 -8.11 3.37
CA GLY A 64 -17.43 -9.26 2.72
C GLY A 64 -17.25 -10.57 3.48
N LEU A 65 -16.11 -10.77 4.15
CA LEU A 65 -15.89 -11.93 5.03
C LEU A 65 -16.88 -11.92 6.20
N SER A 66 -17.09 -10.75 6.82
CA SER A 66 -18.05 -10.59 7.93
C SER A 66 -19.52 -10.80 7.55
N VAL A 67 -19.90 -10.75 6.26
CA VAL A 67 -21.28 -10.98 5.80
C VAL A 67 -21.58 -12.46 5.56
N ARG A 68 -20.56 -13.29 5.32
CA ARG A 68 -20.75 -14.70 4.94
C ARG A 68 -20.84 -15.66 6.13
N GLU A 69 -20.57 -15.17 7.33
CA GLU A 69 -20.57 -15.93 8.59
C GLU A 69 -21.80 -15.64 9.48
N GLY A 70 -22.76 -14.83 9.01
CA GLY A 70 -24.03 -14.54 9.68
C GLY A 70 -25.22 -15.09 8.92
#